data_AF-A0A7Y9MUU6-F1
#
_entry.id   AF-A0A7Y9MUU6-F1
#
_cell.length_a   1.000
_cell.length_b   1.000
_cell.length_c   1.000
_cell.angle_alpha   90.00
_cell.angle_beta   90.00
_cell.angle_gamma   90.00
#
_symmetry.space_group_name_H-M   'P 1'
#
loop_
_entity.id
_entity.type
_entity.pdbx_description
1 polymer ?
#
loop_
_entity_poly.entity_id
_entity_poly.type
_entity_poly.pdbx_seq_one_letter_code
_entity_poly.pdbx_strand_id
1 'polypeptide(L)'
;MRKISQTKTKVLDQFEARIDEWNFHEFEKALEKAMGKSYGNYQTSKITILEADRDGRWPKTVEQYVRSNHKSFGNLPVEFNPIGVKPGVRVHFS
;
A
#
# COMPACT_ATOMS: atom_id res chain seq x y z
N MET A 1 7.01 18.34 2.49
CA MET A 1 6.32 17.03 2.38
C MET A 1 4.92 17.28 1.84
N ARG A 2 4.48 16.56 0.80
CA ARG A 2 3.07 16.64 0.38
C ARG A 2 2.24 15.92 1.44
N LYS A 3 1.23 16.60 1.98
CA LYS A 3 0.33 16.05 2.98
C LYS A 3 -0.53 14.97 2.32
N ILE A 4 -0.52 13.75 2.86
CA ILE A 4 -1.46 12.69 2.46
C ILE A 4 -2.87 13.24 2.67
N SER A 5 -3.73 13.09 1.66
CA SER A 5 -5.09 13.63 1.74
C SER A 5 -5.88 12.96 2.87
N GLN A 6 -6.89 13.66 3.40
CA GLN A 6 -7.73 13.10 4.45
C GLN A 6 -8.44 11.82 4.01
N THR A 7 -8.84 11.74 2.73
CA THR A 7 -9.47 10.54 2.17
C THR A 7 -8.51 9.35 2.15
N LYS A 8 -7.26 9.54 1.68
CA LYS A 8 -6.23 8.50 1.72
C LYS A 8 -5.92 8.05 3.15
N THR A 9 -5.82 9.02 4.07
CA THR A 9 -5.57 8.78 5.50
C THR A 9 -6.64 7.85 6.09
N LYS A 10 -7.93 8.11 5.81
CA LYS A 10 -9.02 7.25 6.30
C LYS A 10 -8.93 5.81 5.80
N VAL A 11 -8.54 5.60 4.54
CA VAL A 11 -8.37 4.25 3.99
C VAL A 11 -7.16 3.56 4.60
N LEU A 12 -6.05 4.29 4.79
CA LEU A 12 -4.87 3.76 5.47
C LEU A 12 -5.19 3.38 6.93
N ASP A 13 -5.90 4.22 7.67
CA ASP A 13 -6.33 3.93 9.05
C ASP A 13 -7.21 2.68 9.11
N GLN A 14 -8.15 2.55 8.16
CA GLN A 14 -9.02 1.37 8.06
C GLN A 14 -8.21 0.08 7.88
N PHE A 15 -7.24 0.08 6.97
CA PHE A 15 -6.45 -1.11 6.66
C PHE A 15 -5.39 -1.41 7.72
N GLU A 16 -4.88 -0.40 8.41
CA GLU A 16 -3.93 -0.59 9.50
C GLU A 16 -4.58 -1.23 10.73
N ALA A 17 -5.87 -0.97 10.93
CA ALA A 17 -6.67 -1.57 11.99
C ALA A 17 -7.14 -3.00 11.65
N ARG A 18 -7.01 -3.45 10.39
CA ARG A 18 -7.38 -4.82 10.00
C ARG A 18 -6.44 -5.85 10.64
N ILE A 19 -7.02 -6.98 11.02
CA ILE A 19 -6.31 -8.14 11.56
C ILE A 19 -6.40 -9.35 10.63
N ASP A 20 -7.23 -9.26 9.59
CA ASP A 20 -7.43 -10.30 8.59
C ASP A 20 -6.41 -10.19 7.44
N GLU A 21 -6.16 -11.30 6.75
CA GLU A 21 -5.31 -11.32 5.56
C GLU A 21 -6.06 -10.70 4.38
N TRP A 22 -5.63 -9.52 3.95
CA TRP A 22 -6.16 -8.82 2.79
C TRP A 22 -5.11 -8.66 1.69
N ASN A 23 -5.54 -8.41 0.46
CA ASN A 23 -4.64 -8.23 -0.68
C ASN A 23 -4.70 -6.82 -1.30
N PHE A 24 -3.68 -6.47 -2.09
CA PHE A 24 -3.53 -5.16 -2.72
C PHE A 24 -4.77 -4.70 -3.51
N HIS A 25 -5.54 -5.63 -4.11
CA HIS A 25 -6.75 -5.31 -4.87
C HIS A 25 -7.89 -4.83 -3.96
N GLU A 26 -8.00 -5.35 -2.75
CA GLU A 26 -8.97 -4.85 -1.77
C GLU A 26 -8.65 -3.41 -1.34
N PHE A 27 -7.37 -3.11 -1.14
CA PHE A 27 -6.93 -1.74 -0.83
C PHE A 27 -7.20 -0.78 -1.99
N GLU A 28 -6.91 -1.21 -3.23
CA GLU A 28 -7.20 -0.43 -4.44
C GLU A 28 -8.69 -0.12 -4.58
N LYS A 29 -9.56 -1.11 -4.37
CA LYS A 29 -11.02 -0.91 -4.37
C LYS A 29 -11.50 0.02 -3.27
N ALA A 30 -10.89 -0.03 -2.09
CA ALA A 30 -11.25 0.88 -1.00
C ALA A 30 -10.87 2.32 -1.33
N LEU A 31 -9.69 2.54 -1.91
CA LEU A 31 -9.28 3.86 -2.41
C LEU A 31 -10.18 4.34 -3.54
N GLU A 32 -10.52 3.48 -4.51
CA GLU A 32 -11.48 3.79 -5.58
C GLU A 32 -12.82 4.26 -5.00
N LYS A 33 -13.37 3.50 -4.05
CA LYS A 33 -14.65 3.81 -3.43
C LYS A 33 -14.60 5.14 -2.65
N ALA A 34 -13.48 5.43 -1.99
CA ALA A 34 -13.32 6.63 -1.18
C ALA A 34 -13.04 7.90 -2.01
N MET A 35 -12.30 7.76 -3.12
CA MET A 35 -11.86 8.90 -3.95
C MET A 35 -12.70 9.09 -5.23
N GLY A 36 -13.50 8.09 -5.61
CA GLY A 36 -14.23 8.02 -6.87
C GLY A 36 -13.48 7.25 -7.95
N LYS A 37 -14.22 6.71 -8.93
CA LYS A 37 -13.71 5.83 -9.99
C LYS A 37 -12.55 6.43 -10.80
N SER A 38 -12.51 7.75 -10.96
CA SER A 38 -11.43 8.44 -11.69
C SER A 38 -10.08 8.40 -10.98
N TYR A 39 -10.06 8.08 -9.68
CA TYR A 39 -8.85 8.09 -8.85
C TYR A 39 -8.49 6.71 -8.29
N GLY A 40 -9.39 5.73 -8.38
CA GLY A 40 -9.12 4.35 -8.04
C GLY A 40 -8.38 3.62 -9.14
N ASN A 41 -7.06 3.73 -9.14
CA ASN A 41 -6.23 2.91 -10.00
C ASN A 41 -4.93 2.55 -9.28
N TYR A 42 -4.24 1.56 -9.82
CA TYR A 42 -2.96 1.07 -9.33
C TYR A 42 -1.94 2.19 -9.04
N GLN A 43 -1.87 3.24 -9.87
CA GLN A 43 -0.92 4.34 -9.65
C GLN A 43 -1.25 5.15 -8.39
N THR A 44 -2.53 5.45 -8.15
CA THR A 44 -2.95 6.16 -6.93
C THR A 44 -2.62 5.36 -5.69
N SER A 45 -2.87 4.05 -5.72
CA SER A 45 -2.58 3.15 -4.59
C SER A 45 -1.08 3.04 -4.34
N LYS A 46 -0.28 2.82 -5.39
CA LYS A 46 1.18 2.81 -5.31
C LYS A 46 1.72 4.10 -4.70
N ILE A 47 1.29 5.26 -5.21
CA ILE A 47 1.70 6.57 -4.67
C ILE A 47 1.30 6.70 -3.20
N THR A 48 0.09 6.27 -2.83
CA THR A 48 -0.40 6.33 -1.45
C THR A 48 0.46 5.49 -0.49
N ILE A 49 0.85 4.29 -0.90
CA ILE A 49 1.72 3.40 -0.12
C ILE A 49 3.15 3.97 0.01
N LEU A 50 3.69 4.56 -1.06
CA LEU A 50 4.99 5.25 -1.00
C LEU A 50 4.94 6.48 -0.09
N GLU A 51 3.85 7.25 -0.13
CA GLU A 51 3.65 8.39 0.77
C GLU A 51 3.57 7.91 2.23
N ALA A 52 2.81 6.84 2.51
CA ALA A 52 2.70 6.25 3.84
C ALA A 52 4.06 5.76 4.38
N ASP A 53 4.83 5.04 3.55
CA ASP A 53 6.15 4.54 3.91
C ASP A 53 7.13 5.67 4.27
N ARG A 54 7.15 6.74 3.45
CA ARG A 54 8.00 7.90 3.66
C ARG A 54 7.62 8.70 4.91
N ASP A 55 6.34 8.71 5.24
CA ASP A 55 5.81 9.36 6.42
C ASP A 55 6.00 8.52 7.71
N GLY A 56 6.40 7.25 7.56
CA GLY A 56 6.65 6.33 8.67
C GLY A 56 5.39 5.90 9.42
N ARG A 57 4.20 6.08 8.82
CA ARG A 57 2.90 5.71 9.38
C ARG A 57 2.32 4.52 8.61
N TRP A 58 1.43 3.78 9.28
CA TRP A 58 0.76 2.58 8.74
C TRP A 58 1.71 1.45 8.28
N PRO A 59 2.67 1.03 9.12
CA PRO A 59 3.67 0.04 8.74
C PRO A 59 3.06 -1.30 8.32
N LYS A 60 1.97 -1.75 8.98
CA LYS A 60 1.31 -3.02 8.62
C LYS A 60 0.66 -2.92 7.25
N THR A 61 0.04 -1.78 6.96
CA THR A 61 -0.62 -1.54 5.68
C THR A 61 0.37 -1.54 4.53
N VAL A 62 1.50 -0.85 4.73
CA VAL A 62 2.59 -0.81 3.74
C VAL A 62 3.14 -2.22 3.50
N GLU A 63 3.45 -2.96 4.57
CA GLU A 63 3.98 -4.32 4.48
C GLU A 63 3.04 -5.27 3.72
N GLN A 64 1.77 -5.32 4.12
CA GLN A 64 0.79 -6.25 3.56
C GLN A 64 0.49 -5.92 2.09
N TYR A 65 0.42 -4.63 1.73
CA TYR A 65 0.24 -4.22 0.34
C TYR A 65 1.39 -4.72 -0.54
N VAL A 66 2.64 -4.47 -0.12
CA VAL A 66 3.84 -4.87 -0.87
C VAL A 66 3.95 -6.39 -0.96
N ARG A 67 3.73 -7.11 0.14
CA ARG A 67 3.76 -8.58 0.16
C ARG A 67 2.71 -9.20 -0.74
N SER A 68 1.46 -8.73 -0.67
CA SER A 68 0.39 -9.26 -1.51
C SER A 68 0.58 -8.92 -2.99
N ASN A 69 1.12 -7.75 -3.32
CA ASN A 69 1.48 -7.38 -4.68
C ASN A 69 2.59 -8.31 -5.23
N HIS A 70 3.66 -8.52 -4.47
CA HIS A 70 4.74 -9.46 -4.83
C HIS A 70 4.22 -10.89 -5.03
N LYS A 71 3.38 -11.37 -4.11
CA LYS A 71 2.79 -12.72 -4.18
C LYS A 71 1.97 -12.93 -5.46
N SER A 72 1.33 -11.88 -5.98
CA SER A 72 0.51 -11.96 -7.19
C SER A 72 1.29 -11.83 -8.50
N PHE A 73 2.38 -11.05 -8.53
CA PHE A 73 3.13 -10.79 -9.77
C PHE A 73 4.50 -11.47 -9.84
N GLY A 74 5.00 -12.02 -8.73
CA GLY A 74 6.33 -12.62 -8.63
C GLY A 74 7.48 -11.61 -8.73
N ASN A 75 7.17 -10.31 -8.74
CA ASN A 75 8.13 -9.21 -8.73
C ASN A 75 7.57 -8.01 -7.97
N LEU A 76 8.43 -7.04 -7.66
CA LEU A 76 8.01 -5.74 -7.15
C LEU A 76 8.34 -4.64 -8.16
N PRO A 77 7.48 -3.61 -8.27
CA PRO A 77 7.85 -2.34 -8.86
C PRO A 77 9.12 -1.78 -8.22
N VAL A 78 9.97 -1.14 -9.02
CA VAL A 78 11.25 -0.57 -8.56
C VAL A 78 11.08 0.38 -7.37
N GLU A 79 9.95 1.11 -7.31
CA GLU A 79 9.65 2.03 -6.22
C GLU A 79 9.37 1.32 -4.90
N PHE A 80 8.99 0.04 -4.91
CA PHE A 80 8.80 -0.77 -3.71
C PHE A 80 10.04 -1.56 -3.30
N ASN A 81 11.11 -1.59 -4.11
CA ASN A 81 12.36 -2.27 -3.73
C ASN A 81 12.90 -1.82 -2.35
N PRO A 82 12.94 -0.52 -2.01
CA PRO A 82 13.39 -0.08 -0.69
C PRO A 82 12.51 -0.54 0.46
N ILE A 83 11.23 -0.84 0.18
CA ILE A 83 10.26 -1.33 1.17
C ILE A 83 10.40 -2.85 1.31
N GLY A 84 10.51 -3.57 0.19
CA GLY A 84 10.63 -5.03 0.14
C GLY A 84 11.86 -5.61 0.85
N VAL A 85 12.91 -4.79 1.04
CA VAL A 85 14.13 -5.19 1.77
C VAL A 85 14.10 -4.87 3.27
N LYS A 86 13.09 -4.15 3.76
CA LYS A 86 13.01 -3.75 5.19
C LYS A 86 12.79 -4.99 6.08
N PRO A 87 13.40 -5.02 7.29
CA PRO A 87 13.04 -5.99 8.31
C PRO A 87 11.53 -5.93 8.58
N GLY A 88 10.85 -7.07 8.61
CA GLY A 88 9.39 -7.13 8.64
C GLY A 88 8.80 -7.42 7.27
N VAL A 89 9.14 -6.67 6.21
CA VAL A 89 8.54 -6.88 4.88
C VAL A 89 9.18 -8.02 4.09
N ARG A 90 10.51 -8.21 4.25
CA ARG A 90 11.39 -9.12 3.49
C ARG A 90 10.67 -10.04 2.50
N VAL A 91 10.53 -9.56 1.27
CA VAL A 91 10.24 -10.41 0.13
C VAL A 91 11.58 -10.88 -0.46
N HIS A 92 11.72 -12.18 -0.70
CA HIS A 92 12.92 -12.71 -1.34
C HIS A 92 12.86 -12.35 -2.83
N PHE A 93 13.78 -11.49 -3.26
CA PHE A 93 14.05 -11.26 -4.68
C PHE A 93 14.94 -12.41 -5.15
N SER A 94 14.43 -13.25 -6.05
CA SER A 94 15.17 -14.35 -6.68
C SER A 94 16.27 -13.85 -7.60
#